data_AF-A0A960HU91-F1
#
_entry.id   AF-A0A960HU91-F1
#
_cell.length_a   1.000
_cell.length_b   1.000
_cell.length_c   1.000
_cell.angle_alpha   90.00
_cell.angle_beta   90.00
_cell.angle_gamma   90.00
#
_symmetry.space_group_name_H-M   'P 1'
#
loop_
_entity.id
_entity.type
_entity.pdbx_description
1 polymer ?
#
loop_
_entity_poly.entity_id
_entity_poly.type
_entity_poly.pdbx_seq_one_letter_code
_entity_poly.pdbx_strand_id
1 'polypeptide(L)' 'MISLEVPLPDRSYPVLVGAGARHRLLEVLPTGVRRAAVVTQATIPVTVDPGVEHRVFTMPEGE' A
#
# COMPACT_ATOMS: atom_id res chain seq x y z
N MET A 1 5.41 2.77 -15.84
CA MET A 1 4.83 1.94 -14.77
C MET A 1 4.84 0.52 -15.26
N ILE A 2 5.31 -0.43 -14.45
CA ILE A 2 5.34 -1.86 -14.77
C ILE A 2 4.44 -2.57 -13.75
N SER A 3 3.61 -3.51 -14.19
CA SER A 3 2.82 -4.39 -13.33
C SER A 3 3.31 -5.82 -13.48
N LEU A 4 3.53 -6.52 -12.36
CA LEU A 4 3.99 -7.90 -12.31
C LEU A 4 3.06 -8.71 -11.42
N GLU A 5 2.67 -9.91 -11.85
CA GLU A 5 1.98 -10.87 -10.99
C GLU A 5 3.00 -11.70 -10.22
N VAL A 6 2.90 -11.69 -8.89
CA VAL A 6 3.76 -12.50 -8.02
C VAL A 6 2.99 -13.76 -7.60
N PRO A 7 3.40 -14.96 -8.05
CA PRO A 7 2.78 -16.20 -7.61
C PRO A 7 3.21 -16.57 -6.19
N LEU A 8 2.24 -16.92 -5.35
CA LEU A 8 2.38 -17.64 -4.08
C LEU A 8 1.64 -18.98 -4.20
N PRO A 9 1.85 -19.95 -3.29
CA PRO A 9 1.24 -21.28 -3.41
C PRO A 9 -0.29 -21.25 -3.62
N ASP A 10 -1.00 -20.43 -2.86
CA ASP A 10 -2.48 -20.39 -2.89
C ASP A 10 -3.07 -19.11 -3.50
N ARG A 11 -2.24 -18.15 -3.91
CA ARG A 11 -2.71 -16.85 -4.41
C ARG A 11 -1.66 -16.16 -5.28
N SER A 12 -2.08 -15.21 -6.10
CA SER A 12 -1.17 -14.22 -6.70
C SER A 12 -1.59 -12.82 -6.28
N TYR A 13 -0.69 -11.85 -6.44
CA TYR A 13 -1.03 -10.44 -6.29
C TYR A 13 -0.20 -9.57 -7.26
N PRO A 14 -0.78 -8.46 -7.73
CA PRO A 14 -0.07 -7.52 -8.58
C PRO A 14 0.93 -6.69 -7.76
N VAL A 15 2.09 -6.44 -8.36
CA VAL A 15 3.09 -5.48 -7.86
C VAL A 15 3.31 -4.41 -8.92
N LEU A 16 3.08 -3.16 -8.54
CA LEU A 16 3.31 -1.99 -9.39
C LEU A 16 4.69 -1.40 -9.09
N VAL A 17 5.55 -1.29 -10.12
CA VAL A 17 6.90 -0.73 -10.02
C VAL A 17 7.07 0.44 -10.98
N GLY A 18 7.52 1.57 -10.44
CA GLY A 18 7.87 2.75 -11.21
C GLY A 18 7.74 4.05 -10.42
N ALA A 19 8.23 5.14 -11.02
CA ALA A 19 8.07 6.47 -10.45
C ALA A 19 6.58 6.78 -10.21
N GLY A 20 6.27 7.26 -9.00
CA GLY A 20 4.90 7.63 -8.62
C GLY A 20 3.98 6.46 -8.26
N ALA A 21 4.46 5.22 -8.15
CA ALA A 21 3.64 4.04 -7.83
C ALA A 21 2.74 4.23 -6.59
N ARG A 22 3.23 4.93 -5.55
CA ARG A 22 2.44 5.23 -4.33
C ARG A 22 1.14 5.99 -4.60
N HIS A 23 1.06 6.78 -5.67
CA HIS A 23 -0.15 7.54 -6.01
C HIS A 23 -1.20 6.67 -6.72
N ARG A 24 -0.90 5.39 -6.95
CA ARG A 24 -1.79 4.41 -7.62
C ARG A 24 -2.39 3.41 -6.63
N LEU A 25 -2.26 3.66 -5.32
CA LEU A 25 -2.71 2.72 -4.27
C LEU A 25 -4.20 2.36 -4.41
N LEU A 26 -5.05 3.30 -4.79
CA LEU A 26 -6.48 3.05 -4.99
C LEU A 26 -6.76 1.94 -6.03
N GLU A 27 -5.89 1.77 -7.02
CA GLU A 27 -6.08 0.80 -8.12
C GLU A 27 -5.80 -0.64 -7.72
N VAL A 28 -5.05 -0.83 -6.62
CA VAL A 28 -4.72 -2.16 -6.09
C VAL A 28 -5.54 -2.52 -4.87
N LEU A 29 -6.45 -1.63 -4.42
CA LEU A 29 -7.39 -1.94 -3.36
C LEU A 29 -8.52 -2.84 -3.91
N PRO A 30 -8.98 -3.84 -3.14
CA PRO A 30 -10.16 -4.61 -3.48
C PRO A 30 -11.40 -3.72 -3.67
N THR A 31 -12.26 -4.11 -4.62
CA THR A 31 -13.52 -3.40 -4.88
C THR A 31 -14.38 -3.32 -3.62
N GLY A 32 -14.90 -2.13 -3.31
CA GLY A 32 -15.79 -1.89 -2.18
C GLY A 32 -15.10 -1.56 -0.85
N VAL A 33 -13.76 -1.47 -0.83
CA VAL A 33 -13.05 -0.90 0.32
C VAL A 33 -13.49 0.55 0.53
N ARG A 34 -13.87 0.88 1.76
CA ARG A 34 -14.29 2.24 2.16
C ARG A 34 -13.33 2.92 3.12
N ARG A 35 -12.55 2.13 3.86
CA ARG A 35 -11.63 2.61 4.90
C ARG A 35 -10.33 1.83 4.88
N ALA A 36 -9.22 2.51 5.17
CA ALA A 36 -7.90 1.90 5.30
C ALA A 36 -7.19 2.37 6.58
N ALA A 37 -6.36 1.51 7.16
CA ALA A 37 -5.43 1.88 8.22
C ALA A 37 -4.02 1.87 7.64
N VAL A 38 -3.34 3.02 7.66
CA VAL A 38 -1.94 3.13 7.27
C VAL A 38 -1.11 2.90 8.52
N VAL A 39 -0.31 1.83 8.56
CA VAL A 39 0.60 1.56 9.66
C VAL A 39 2.03 1.78 9.20
N THR A 40 2.76 2.65 9.88
CA THR A 40 4.12 3.07 9.48
C THR A 40 4.98 3.39 10.70
N GLN A 41 6.24 3.77 10.48
CA GLN A 41 7.17 4.23 11.51
C GLN A 41 7.51 5.71 11.28
N ALA A 42 7.80 6.44 12.36
CA ALA A 42 8.07 7.88 12.30
C ALA A 42 9.31 8.22 11.46
N THR A 43 10.27 7.30 11.36
CA THR A 43 11.52 7.46 10.61
C THR A 43 11.38 7.17 9.12
N ILE A 44 10.22 6.68 8.64
CA ILE A 44 9.96 6.43 7.22
C ILE A 44 9.40 7.72 6.59
N PRO A 45 10.17 8.43 5.72
CA PRO A 45 9.78 9.73 5.18
C PRO A 45 8.83 9.57 3.98
N VAL A 46 7.74 8.82 4.15
CA VAL A 46 6.76 8.53 3.10
C VAL A 46 5.36 8.83 3.61
N THR A 47 4.69 9.78 2.97
CA THR A 47 3.25 9.98 3.12
C THR A 47 2.50 9.01 2.23
N VAL A 48 1.53 8.30 2.79
CA VAL A 48 0.71 7.30 2.10
C VAL A 48 -0.72 7.80 2.03
N ASP A 49 -1.27 7.85 0.81
CA ASP A 49 -2.69 8.15 0.56
C ASP A 49 -3.31 6.99 -0.24
N PRO A 50 -4.20 6.19 0.38
CA PRO A 50 -4.87 5.07 -0.28
C PRO A 50 -6.05 5.49 -1.17
N GLY A 51 -6.46 6.76 -1.19
CA GLY A 51 -7.61 7.24 -1.96
C GLY A 51 -8.99 6.92 -1.37
N VAL A 52 -9.02 6.39 -0.13
CA VAL A 52 -10.22 6.16 0.68
C VAL A 52 -10.03 6.81 2.06
N GLU A 53 -11.11 6.89 2.85
CA GLU A 53 -11.01 7.37 4.24
C GLU A 53 -9.95 6.55 4.98
N HIS A 54 -8.97 7.22 5.60
CA HIS A 54 -7.90 6.52 6.27
C HIS A 54 -7.39 7.26 7.51
N ARG A 55 -6.69 6.51 8.36
CA ARG A 55 -5.95 7.01 9.51
C ARG A 55 -4.55 6.43 9.51
N VAL A 56 -3.60 7.23 9.99
CA VAL A 56 -2.19 6.81 10.13
C VAL A 56 -1.93 6.42 11.59
N PHE A 57 -1.31 5.27 11.76
CA PHE A 57 -0.90 4.71 13.04
C PHE A 57 0.62 4.50 13.00
N THR A 58 1.34 5.18 13.87
CA THR A 58 2.80 5.04 13.98
C THR A 58 3.14 3.94 14.99
N MET A 59 4.03 3.03 14.61
CA MET A 59 4.60 2.02 15.49
C MET A 59 6.07 2.32 15.83
N PRO A 60 6.60 1.77 16.94
CA PRO A 60 8.02 1.85 17.27
C PRO A 60 8.91 1.19 16.20
N GLU A 61 10.21 1.46 16.30
CA GLU A 61 11.20 0.72 15.52
C GLU A 61 11.19 -0.76 15.91
N GLY A 62 11.33 -1.64 14.91
CA GLY A 62 11.50 -3.08 15.15
C GLY A 62 12.93 -3.37 15.60
N GLU A 63 13.11 -4.44 16.38
CA GLU A 63 14.42 -4.96 16.80
C GLU A 63 15.12 -5.72 15.67
#